data_AF-B8IAE4-F1
#
_entry.id   AF-B8IAE4-F1
#
_cell.length_a   1.000
_cell.length_b   1.000
_cell.length_c   1.000
_cell.angle_alpha   90.00
_cell.angle_beta   90.00
_cell.angle_gamma   90.00
#
_symmetry.space_group_name_H-M   'P 1'
#
loop_
_entity.id
_entity.type
_entity.pdbx_description
1 polymer ?
#
loop_
_entity_poly.entity_id
_entity_poly.type
_entity_poly.pdbx_seq_one_letter_code
_entity_poly.pdbx_strand_id
1 'polypeptide(L)'
;MGRSELERLSKEELIELVLRLQRPEQTSRTSSKPPSRDRKERHEQAKPGGAKPGHEGHRWVISETPDTVLAHRSKGCGDCGADLPVDLAADRVSLSEHIDLPVVVA
;
A
#
# COMPACT_ATOMS: atom_id res chain seq x y z
N MET A 1 17.73 33.49 13.64
CA MET A 1 18.49 33.25 14.88
C MET A 1 19.46 34.41 15.05
N GLY A 2 19.42 35.08 16.19
CA GLY A 2 20.28 36.22 16.54
C GLY A 2 21.56 35.79 17.27
N ARG A 3 22.52 36.71 17.38
CA ARG A 3 23.82 36.45 18.03
C ARG A 3 23.70 35.99 19.48
N SER A 4 22.81 36.60 20.25
CA SER A 4 22.56 36.27 21.66
C SER A 4 21.92 34.89 21.86
N GLU A 5 21.28 34.32 20.84
CA GLU A 5 20.74 32.96 20.88
C GLU A 5 21.85 31.93 20.65
N LEU A 6 22.78 32.22 19.73
CA LEU A 6 23.93 31.36 19.46
C LEU A 6 24.89 31.24 20.65
N GLU A 7 25.08 32.32 21.40
CA GLU A 7 25.93 32.34 22.60
C GLU A 7 25.38 31.49 23.76
N ARG A 8 24.10 31.10 23.71
CA ARG A 8 23.47 30.22 24.72
C ARG A 8 23.53 28.73 24.36
N LEU A 9 23.91 28.39 23.13
CA LEU A 9 24.02 27.00 22.71
C LEU A 9 25.29 26.37 23.30
N SER A 10 25.17 25.09 23.64
CA SER A 10 26.33 24.26 23.96
C SER A 10 27.26 24.11 22.75
N LYS A 11 28.49 23.67 23.00
CA LYS A 11 29.46 23.41 21.94
C LYS A 11 28.96 22.33 20.98
N GLU A 12 28.30 21.31 21.51
CA GLU A 12 27.72 20.19 20.77
C GLU A 12 26.61 20.68 19.84
N GLU A 13 25.69 21.51 20.35
CA GLU A 13 24.61 22.12 19.56
C GLU A 13 25.14 23.06 18.47
N LEU A 14 26.20 23.83 18.77
CA LEU A 14 26.86 24.66 17.76
C LEU A 14 27.52 23.83 16.66
N ILE A 15 28.20 22.73 17.01
CA ILE A 15 28.81 21.82 16.03
C ILE A 15 27.74 21.23 15.12
N GLU A 16 26.64 20.73 15.70
CA GLU A 16 25.55 20.15 14.92
C GLU A 16 24.91 21.17 13.97
N LEU A 17 24.66 22.39 14.45
CA LEU A 17 24.11 23.47 13.64
C LEU A 17 25.02 23.83 12.46
N VAL A 18 26.33 23.95 12.69
CA VAL A 18 27.31 24.26 11.63
C VAL A 18 27.37 23.14 10.59
N LEU A 19 27.37 21.87 11.03
CA LEU A 19 27.37 20.73 10.11
C LEU A 19 26.13 20.70 9.21
N ARG A 20 24.94 21.00 9.76
CA ARG A 20 23.69 21.12 8.98
C ARG A 20 23.75 22.27 7.97
N LEU A 21 24.35 23.41 8.34
CA LEU A 21 24.50 24.57 7.44
C LEU A 21 25.49 24.33 6.31
N GLN A 22 26.56 23.58 6.55
CA GLN A 22 27.55 23.23 5.51
C GLN A 22 27.02 22.18 4.52
N ARG A 23 26.05 21.36 4.93
CA ARG A 23 25.46 20.29 4.11
C ARG A 23 23.94 20.36 4.18
N PRO A 24 23.33 21.42 3.62
CA PRO A 24 21.89 21.55 3.60
C PRO A 24 21.26 20.39 2.81
N GLU A 25 20.03 20.02 3.19
CA GLU A 25 19.31 18.98 2.47
C GLU A 25 19.12 19.38 0.99
N GLN A 26 19.36 18.42 0.10
CA GLN A 26 19.16 18.63 -1.33
C GLN A 26 17.67 18.59 -1.64
N THR A 27 17.15 19.74 -2.07
CA THR A 27 15.79 19.90 -2.58
C THR A 27 15.83 20.10 -4.09
N SER A 28 14.69 19.94 -4.74
CA SER A 28 14.50 20.26 -6.16
C SER A 28 14.58 21.75 -6.49
N ARG A 29 14.51 22.61 -5.47
CA ARG A 29 14.59 24.07 -5.61
C ARG A 29 16.02 24.59 -5.56
N THR A 30 16.90 23.88 -4.84
CA THR A 30 18.27 24.34 -4.52
C THR A 30 19.36 23.41 -5.03
N SER A 31 19.01 22.32 -5.72
CA SER A 31 19.96 21.36 -6.28
C SER A 31 19.46 20.74 -7.59
N SER A 32 20.30 19.97 -8.27
CA SER A 32 19.95 19.21 -9.49
C SER A 32 19.03 18.00 -9.24
N LYS A 33 18.50 17.83 -8.02
CA LYS A 33 17.55 16.77 -7.69
C LYS A 33 16.21 17.05 -8.40
N PRO A 34 15.68 16.13 -9.21
CA PRO A 34 14.44 16.39 -9.92
C PRO A 34 13.23 16.45 -8.97
N PRO A 35 12.17 17.22 -9.28
CA PRO A 35 10.98 17.37 -8.43
C PRO A 35 10.27 16.06 -8.07
N SER A 36 10.42 15.02 -8.91
CA SER A 36 9.87 13.68 -8.67
C SER A 36 10.59 12.90 -7.57
N ARG A 37 11.87 13.21 -7.30
CA ARG A 37 12.68 12.60 -6.24
C ARG A 37 12.70 13.43 -4.96
N ASP A 38 12.12 14.62 -5.01
CA ASP A 38 12.02 15.51 -3.86
C ASP A 38 10.76 15.23 -3.05
N ARG A 39 10.77 15.59 -1.77
CA ARG A 39 9.61 15.37 -0.90
C ARG A 39 8.50 16.32 -1.34
N LYS A 40 7.40 15.78 -1.86
CA LYS A 40 6.18 16.56 -2.06
C LYS A 40 5.57 16.88 -0.70
N GLU A 41 5.60 18.15 -0.31
CA GLU A 41 4.83 18.61 0.85
C GLU A 41 3.34 18.36 0.60
N ARG A 42 2.67 17.82 1.63
CA ARG A 42 1.22 17.63 1.59
C ARG A 42 0.59 19.01 1.74
N HIS A 43 -0.09 19.50 0.70
CA HIS A 43 -0.87 20.74 0.82
C HIS A 43 -1.91 20.61 1.93
N GLU A 44 -2.16 21.70 2.67
CA GLU A 44 -3.18 21.74 3.74
C GLU A 44 -4.55 21.28 3.24
N GLN A 45 -4.88 21.60 1.98
CA GLN A 45 -6.14 21.24 1.31
C GLN A 45 -6.07 19.92 0.53
N ALA A 46 -5.01 19.11 0.71
CA ALA A 46 -4.92 17.82 0.04
C ALA A 46 -6.06 16.91 0.51
N LYS A 47 -6.91 16.51 -0.43
CA LYS A 47 -7.98 15.53 -0.18
C LYS A 47 -7.38 14.18 0.21
N PRO A 48 -8.03 13.40 1.09
CA PRO A 48 -7.62 12.04 1.35
C PRO A 48 -7.52 11.26 0.04
N GLY A 49 -6.47 10.44 -0.11
CA GLY A 49 -6.42 9.48 -1.20
C GLY A 49 -7.51 8.43 -1.02
N GLY A 50 -8.12 8.00 -2.12
CA GLY A 50 -9.20 7.01 -2.10
C GLY A 50 -10.33 7.36 -3.06
N ALA A 51 -11.30 6.45 -3.18
CA ALA A 51 -12.51 6.70 -3.94
C ALA A 51 -13.27 7.90 -3.35
N LYS A 52 -13.81 8.77 -4.21
CA LYS A 52 -14.62 9.90 -3.73
C LYS A 52 -15.88 9.36 -3.02
N PRO A 53 -16.38 10.05 -1.98
CA PRO A 53 -17.67 9.73 -1.37
C PRO A 53 -18.77 9.64 -2.42
N GLY A 54 -19.58 8.58 -2.37
CA GLY A 54 -20.65 8.31 -3.34
C GLY A 54 -20.26 7.45 -4.54
N HIS A 55 -19.00 7.01 -4.66
CA HIS A 55 -18.65 5.96 -5.62
C HIS A 55 -19.02 4.58 -5.07
N GLU A 56 -20.04 3.98 -5.67
CA GLU A 56 -20.32 2.56 -5.50
C GLU A 56 -19.22 1.76 -6.21
N GLY A 57 -18.55 0.88 -5.45
CA GLY A 57 -17.55 0.01 -6.02
C GLY A 57 -18.19 -0.96 -6.99
N HIS A 58 -17.83 -0.89 -8.27
CA HIS A 58 -18.27 -1.87 -9.24
C HIS A 58 -17.49 -3.17 -9.03
N ARG A 59 -18.06 -4.07 -8.23
CA ARG A 59 -17.56 -5.44 -8.11
C ARG A 59 -18.44 -6.36 -8.92
N TRP A 60 -17.84 -7.39 -9.50
CA TRP A 60 -18.59 -8.46 -10.14
C TRP A 60 -19.38 -9.21 -9.07
N VAL A 61 -20.63 -9.54 -9.39
CA VAL A 61 -21.51 -10.37 -8.57
C VAL A 61 -21.43 -11.77 -9.12
N ILE A 62 -21.22 -12.75 -8.23
CA ILE A 62 -21.13 -14.17 -8.60
C ILE A 62 -22.48 -14.63 -9.16
N SER A 63 -22.44 -15.38 -10.27
CA SER A 63 -23.65 -15.89 -10.91
C SER A 63 -24.41 -16.87 -10.01
N GLU A 64 -25.73 -16.75 -10.00
CA GLU A 64 -26.62 -17.72 -9.33
C GLU A 64 -26.77 -19.02 -10.15
N THR A 65 -26.46 -18.97 -11.44
CA THR A 65 -26.59 -20.10 -12.38
C THR A 65 -25.25 -20.34 -13.11
N PRO A 66 -24.21 -20.84 -12.42
CA PRO A 66 -22.95 -21.18 -13.06
C PRO A 66 -23.08 -22.45 -13.90
N ASP A 67 -22.34 -22.52 -15.01
CA ASP A 67 -22.29 -23.73 -15.86
C ASP A 67 -21.65 -24.92 -15.15
N THR A 68 -20.67 -24.65 -14.26
CA THR A 68 -19.94 -25.67 -13.51
C THR A 68 -19.57 -25.15 -12.12
N VAL A 69 -19.73 -26.02 -11.11
CA VAL A 69 -19.33 -25.76 -9.73
C VAL A 69 -18.23 -26.72 -9.33
N LEU A 70 -17.06 -26.19 -8.96
CA LEU A 70 -15.92 -26.97 -8.50
C LEU A 70 -15.70 -26.76 -6.99
N ALA A 71 -15.83 -27.83 -6.21
CA ALA A 71 -15.55 -27.80 -4.78
C ALA A 71 -14.06 -28.04 -4.52
N HIS A 72 -13.36 -27.03 -3.99
CA HIS A 72 -11.98 -27.17 -3.52
C HIS A 72 -11.97 -27.53 -2.02
N ARG A 73 -11.62 -28.79 -1.71
CA ARG A 73 -11.39 -29.25 -0.34
C ARG A 73 -9.92 -29.56 -0.12
N SER A 74 -9.39 -29.11 1.02
CA SER A 74 -8.05 -29.50 1.46
C SER A 74 -8.04 -31.00 1.73
N LYS A 75 -7.05 -31.70 1.14
CA LYS A 75 -6.85 -33.13 1.37
C LYS A 75 -5.93 -33.42 2.54
N GLY A 76 -5.22 -32.41 3.05
CA GLY A 76 -4.28 -32.55 4.16
C GLY A 76 -4.39 -31.40 5.15
N CYS A 77 -3.98 -31.66 6.39
CA CYS A 77 -3.90 -30.67 7.45
C CYS A 77 -2.85 -29.61 7.13
N GLY A 78 -3.16 -28.33 7.30
CA GLY A 78 -2.23 -27.23 7.05
C GLY A 78 -1.02 -27.20 7.99
N ASP A 79 -1.15 -27.80 9.18
CA ASP A 79 -0.10 -27.77 10.21
C ASP A 79 0.85 -28.98 10.13
N CYS A 80 0.30 -30.19 10.04
CA CYS A 80 1.09 -31.44 10.07
C CYS A 80 1.15 -32.17 8.72
N GLY A 81 0.37 -31.76 7.73
CA GLY A 81 0.35 -32.36 6.39
C GLY A 81 -0.33 -33.73 6.30
N ALA A 82 -0.83 -34.29 7.40
CA ALA A 82 -1.53 -35.58 7.39
C ALA A 82 -2.83 -35.51 6.58
N ASP A 83 -3.21 -36.62 5.96
CA ASP A 83 -4.43 -36.72 5.15
C ASP A 83 -5.69 -36.47 5.99
N LEU A 84 -6.61 -35.68 5.44
CA LEU A 84 -7.90 -35.40 6.02
C LEU A 84 -8.96 -36.38 5.49
N PRO A 85 -9.81 -36.95 6.36
CA PRO A 85 -10.92 -37.78 5.93
C PRO A 85 -11.87 -37.03 5.00
N VAL A 86 -12.42 -37.72 4.01
CA VAL A 86 -13.32 -37.13 3.01
C VAL A 86 -14.64 -36.64 3.64
N ASP A 87 -15.08 -37.31 4.69
CA ASP A 87 -16.32 -37.05 5.44
C ASP A 87 -16.12 -36.05 6.60
N LEU A 88 -14.90 -35.55 6.81
CA LEU A 88 -14.64 -34.52 7.79
C LEU A 88 -15.47 -33.26 7.46
N ALA A 89 -16.12 -32.70 8.48
CA ALA A 89 -16.89 -31.48 8.35
C ALA A 89 -15.97 -30.31 7.93
N ALA A 90 -16.46 -29.50 6.99
CA ALA A 90 -15.70 -28.37 6.45
C ALA A 90 -16.64 -27.20 6.12
N ASP A 91 -16.20 -25.99 6.47
CA ASP A 91 -16.88 -24.74 6.13
C ASP A 91 -16.33 -24.13 4.85
N ARG A 92 -17.19 -23.42 4.10
CA ARG A 92 -16.74 -22.67 2.92
C ARG A 92 -16.14 -21.34 3.36
N VAL A 93 -14.83 -21.21 3.22
CA VAL A 93 -14.08 -19.99 3.59
C VAL A 93 -13.92 -18.99 2.44
N SER A 94 -14.05 -19.43 1.19
CA SER A 94 -13.94 -18.57 0.01
C SER A 94 -14.83 -19.04 -1.14
N LEU A 95 -15.16 -18.12 -2.04
CA LEU A 95 -15.89 -18.38 -3.27
C LEU A 95 -15.33 -17.45 -4.36
N SER A 96 -15.01 -18.02 -5.51
CA SER A 96 -14.56 -17.29 -6.69
C SER A 96 -15.27 -17.84 -7.93
N GLU A 97 -15.50 -16.96 -8.89
CA GLU A 97 -16.06 -17.31 -10.19
C GLU A 97 -14.99 -17.13 -11.26
N HIS A 98 -14.97 -18.05 -12.23
CA HIS A 98 -14.12 -17.98 -13.40
C HIS A 98 -15.01 -17.96 -14.64
N ILE A 99 -14.79 -16.98 -15.53
CA ILE A 99 -15.57 -16.79 -16.74
C ILE A 99 -14.62 -16.88 -17.92
N ASP A 100 -14.86 -17.84 -18.81
CA ASP A 100 -14.12 -17.95 -20.06
C ASP A 100 -14.65 -16.89 -21.05
N LEU A 101 -13.80 -15.94 -21.41
CA LEU A 101 -14.16 -14.90 -22.36
C LEU A 101 -14.03 -15.42 -23.80
N PRO A 102 -14.96 -15.05 -24.70
CA PRO A 102 -14.85 -15.43 -26.10
C PRO A 102 -13.63 -14.77 -26.76
N VAL A 103 -13.07 -15.44 -27.77
CA VAL A 103 -12.02 -14.85 -28.60
C VAL A 103 -12.60 -13.66 -29.37
N VAL A 104 -11.99 -12.49 -29.23
CA VAL A 104 -12.35 -11.31 -30.04
C VAL A 104 -11.65 -11.42 -31.39
N VAL A 105 -12.42 -11.52 -32.47
CA VAL A 105 -11.91 -11.49 -33.85
C VAL A 105 -12.07 -10.06 -34.37
N ALA A 106 -10.96 -9.44 -34.80
CA ALA A 106 -10.91 -8.08 -35.34
C ALA A 106 -11.22 -8.03 -36.85
#